data_AF-A0A2T3LJT5-F1
#
_entry.id   AF-A0A2T3LJT5-F1
#
_cell.length_a   1.000
_cell.length_b   1.000
_cell.length_c   1.000
_cell.angle_alpha   90.00
_cell.angle_beta   90.00
_cell.angle_gamma   90.00
#
_symmetry.space_group_name_H-M   'P 1'
#
loop_
_entity.id
_entity.type
_entity.pdbx_description
1 polymer ?
#
loop_
_entity_poly.entity_id
_entity_poly.type
_entity_poly.pdbx_seq_one_letter_code
_entity_poly.pdbx_strand_id
1 'polypeptide(L)'
;MSDYLKYGVFALYAVLFIGIFVLALWVKRTRERRINQLQEDLKSKIEAGFKLTSKDIVIIGRAYELSAKSSREALYRVYKSIKHPEEFEKLKDLVAEIEKEEPFDTMPDEVKPSLLRVSELSYKSGEESDKHILTPITNILTKYQELLEEQKKMRKQTNIAYTLTIVSFIVGAVSLYFAVTAPTANEIATQLGAMKQ
;
A
#
# COMPACT_ATOMS: atom_id res chain seq x y z
N MET A 1 1.67 25.04 39.13
CA MET A 1 1.39 24.89 37.67
C MET A 1 1.04 23.43 37.43
N SER A 2 -0.15 23.17 36.88
CA SER A 2 -0.95 22.00 37.30
C SER A 2 -0.64 20.72 36.49
N ASP A 3 -0.64 19.56 37.16
CA ASP A 3 -0.37 18.23 36.56
C ASP A 3 -1.25 17.95 35.32
N TYR A 4 -2.39 18.62 35.22
CA TYR A 4 -3.32 18.63 34.09
C TYR A 4 -2.63 18.94 32.75
N LEU A 5 -1.59 19.77 32.71
CA LEU A 5 -0.86 20.08 31.46
C LEU A 5 0.00 18.92 30.97
N LYS A 6 0.68 18.18 31.88
CA LYS A 6 1.45 16.98 31.52
C LYS A 6 0.51 15.87 31.05
N TYR A 7 -0.59 15.65 31.77
CA TYR A 7 -1.63 14.71 31.36
C TYR A 7 -2.27 15.09 30.02
N GLY A 8 -2.41 16.39 29.72
CA GLY A 8 -2.91 16.88 28.43
C GLY A 8 -2.00 16.50 27.25
N VAL A 9 -0.68 16.62 27.40
CA VAL A 9 0.28 16.21 26.36
C VAL A 9 0.28 14.70 26.17
N PHE A 10 0.30 13.91 27.25
CA PHE A 10 0.20 12.45 27.15
C PHE A 10 -1.12 11.99 26.53
N ALA A 11 -2.23 12.64 26.87
CA ALA A 11 -3.54 12.36 26.26
C ALA A 11 -3.55 12.67 24.76
N LEU A 12 -2.91 13.77 24.33
CA LEU A 12 -2.79 14.11 22.91
C LEU A 12 -2.03 13.04 22.12
N TYR A 13 -0.90 12.56 22.66
CA TYR A 13 -0.13 11.46 22.04
C TYR A 13 -0.92 10.15 21.99
N ALA A 14 -1.65 9.81 23.06
CA ALA A 14 -2.48 8.62 23.10
C ALA A 14 -3.58 8.68 22.02
N VAL A 15 -4.25 9.83 21.85
CA VAL A 15 -5.29 10.02 20.82
C VAL A 15 -4.70 9.92 19.41
N LEU A 16 -3.51 10.48 19.17
CA LEU A 16 -2.83 10.36 17.86
C LEU A 16 -2.47 8.91 17.53
N PHE A 17 -1.91 8.17 18.49
CA PHE A 17 -1.56 6.76 18.30
C PHE A 17 -2.80 5.89 18.05
N ILE A 18 -3.86 6.10 18.84
CA ILE A 18 -5.14 5.40 18.65
C ILE A 18 -5.72 5.73 17.27
N GLY A 19 -5.70 6.99 16.85
CA GLY A 19 -6.18 7.43 15.55
C GLY A 19 -5.45 6.76 14.38
N ILE A 20 -4.11 6.72 14.44
CA ILE A 20 -3.28 6.03 13.43
C ILE A 20 -3.60 4.54 13.40
N PHE A 21 -3.74 3.90 14.56
CA PHE A 21 -4.03 2.47 14.67
C PHE A 21 -5.42 2.12 14.09
N VAL A 22 -6.45 2.91 14.41
CA VAL A 22 -7.80 2.75 13.86
C VAL A 22 -7.81 2.94 12.35
N LEU A 23 -7.11 3.95 11.83
CA LEU A 23 -6.95 4.16 10.39
C LEU A 23 -6.27 2.96 9.70
N ALA A 24 -5.20 2.43 10.29
CA ALA A 24 -4.50 1.27 9.74
C ALA A 24 -5.41 0.04 9.68
N LEU A 25 -6.19 -0.23 10.73
CA LEU A 25 -7.19 -1.31 10.74
C LEU A 25 -8.29 -1.08 9.70
N TRP A 26 -8.75 0.16 9.55
CA TRP A 26 -9.78 0.51 8.58
C TRP A 26 -9.32 0.28 7.15
N VAL A 27 -8.13 0.77 6.79
CA VAL A 27 -7.51 0.56 5.46
C VAL A 27 -7.32 -0.92 5.15
N LYS A 28 -6.88 -1.71 6.14
CA LYS A 28 -6.73 -3.17 5.96
C LYS A 28 -8.09 -3.83 5.69
N ARG A 29 -9.12 -3.46 6.46
CA ARG A 29 -10.46 -4.03 6.35
C ARG A 29 -11.17 -3.64 5.06
N THR A 30 -11.00 -2.40 4.60
CA THR A 30 -11.58 -1.95 3.32
C THR A 30 -10.94 -2.65 2.13
N ARG A 31 -9.60 -2.85 2.15
CA ARG A 31 -8.91 -3.63 1.12
C ARG A 31 -9.44 -5.07 1.03
N GLU A 32 -9.54 -5.77 2.16
CA GLU A 32 -10.07 -7.15 2.16
C GLU A 32 -11.53 -7.22 1.68
N ARG A 33 -12.37 -6.24 2.04
CA ARG A 33 -13.74 -6.17 1.52
C ARG A 33 -13.78 -6.06 -0.01
N ARG A 34 -12.94 -5.21 -0.60
CA ARG A 34 -12.85 -5.05 -2.06
C ARG A 34 -12.37 -6.32 -2.75
N ILE A 35 -11.40 -7.03 -2.16
CA ILE A 35 -10.94 -8.33 -2.67
C ILE A 35 -12.07 -9.35 -2.63
N ASN A 36 -12.81 -9.45 -1.53
CA ASN A 36 -13.93 -10.38 -1.41
C ASN A 36 -15.06 -10.07 -2.41
N GLN A 37 -15.36 -8.79 -2.64
CA GLN A 37 -16.34 -8.39 -3.66
C GLN A 37 -15.89 -8.79 -5.07
N LEU A 38 -14.60 -8.61 -5.40
CA LEU A 38 -14.06 -9.08 -6.67
C LEU A 38 -14.15 -10.61 -6.80
N GLN A 39 -13.93 -11.36 -5.72
CA GLN A 39 -14.09 -12.82 -5.76
C GLN A 39 -15.52 -13.25 -6.07
N GLU A 40 -16.51 -12.63 -5.43
CA GLU A 40 -17.92 -12.92 -5.65
C GLU A 40 -18.30 -12.60 -7.11
N ASP A 41 -17.85 -11.45 -7.63
CA ASP A 41 -18.11 -11.04 -9.01
C ASP A 41 -17.44 -11.99 -10.01
N LEU A 42 -16.16 -12.33 -9.82
CA LEU A 42 -15.45 -13.30 -10.66
C LEU A 42 -16.14 -14.66 -10.66
N LYS A 43 -16.54 -15.16 -9.49
CA LYS A 43 -17.25 -16.42 -9.35
C LYS A 43 -18.58 -16.39 -10.12
N SER A 44 -19.36 -15.33 -9.97
CA SER A 44 -20.63 -15.18 -10.68
C SER A 44 -20.46 -15.14 -12.21
N LYS A 45 -19.41 -14.47 -12.71
CA LYS A 45 -19.12 -14.40 -14.15
C LYS A 45 -18.66 -15.75 -14.71
N ILE A 46 -17.92 -16.51 -13.93
CA ILE A 46 -17.47 -17.87 -14.31
C ILE A 46 -18.66 -18.83 -14.35
N GLU A 47 -19.54 -18.78 -13.34
CA GLU A 47 -20.80 -19.56 -13.30
C GLU A 47 -21.72 -19.21 -14.48
N ALA A 48 -21.81 -17.93 -14.84
CA ALA A 48 -22.56 -17.46 -15.99
C ALA A 48 -21.90 -17.80 -17.35
N GLY A 49 -20.71 -18.41 -17.36
CA GLY A 49 -20.04 -18.88 -18.57
C GLY A 49 -19.30 -17.80 -19.37
N PHE A 50 -18.97 -16.64 -18.77
CA PHE A 50 -18.15 -15.64 -19.43
C PHE A 50 -16.73 -16.17 -19.67
N LYS A 51 -16.22 -16.00 -20.90
CA LYS A 51 -14.83 -16.30 -21.24
C LYS A 51 -13.95 -15.12 -20.84
N LEU A 52 -13.48 -15.13 -19.59
CA LEU A 52 -12.59 -14.10 -19.05
C LEU A 52 -11.15 -14.31 -19.53
N THR A 53 -10.44 -13.22 -19.79
CA THR A 53 -8.98 -13.21 -20.07
C THR A 53 -8.21 -12.63 -18.87
N SER A 54 -6.87 -12.80 -18.85
CA SER A 54 -6.02 -12.19 -17.81
C SER A 54 -6.24 -10.66 -17.70
N LYS A 55 -6.36 -10.00 -18.85
CA LYS A 55 -6.59 -8.56 -18.95
C LYS A 55 -7.92 -8.13 -18.33
N ASP A 56 -8.98 -8.92 -18.52
CA ASP A 56 -10.29 -8.61 -17.97
C ASP A 56 -10.28 -8.63 -16.44
N ILE A 57 -9.57 -9.56 -15.83
CA ILE A 57 -9.44 -9.64 -14.36
C ILE A 57 -8.73 -8.41 -13.80
N VAL A 58 -7.70 -7.93 -14.49
CA VAL A 58 -7.00 -6.71 -14.10
C VAL A 58 -7.90 -5.49 -14.26
N ILE A 59 -8.67 -5.39 -15.35
CA ILE A 59 -9.60 -4.29 -15.60
C ILE A 59 -10.73 -4.26 -14.57
N ILE A 60 -11.37 -5.41 -14.32
CA ILE A 60 -12.43 -5.53 -13.31
C ILE A 60 -11.87 -5.19 -11.93
N GLY A 61 -10.69 -5.70 -11.58
CA GLY A 61 -10.06 -5.35 -10.31
C GLY A 61 -9.70 -3.87 -10.18
N ARG A 62 -9.32 -3.18 -11.27
CA ARG A 62 -9.13 -1.72 -11.26
C ARG A 62 -10.43 -0.99 -10.92
N ALA A 63 -11.60 -1.50 -11.32
CA ALA A 63 -12.89 -0.93 -10.92
C ALA A 63 -13.15 -1.03 -9.41
N TYR A 64 -12.54 -2.01 -8.72
CA TYR A 64 -12.54 -2.14 -7.26
C TYR A 64 -11.36 -1.42 -6.58
N GLU A 65 -10.63 -0.55 -7.29
CA GLU A 65 -9.40 0.11 -6.83
C GLU A 65 -8.31 -0.87 -6.34
N LEU A 66 -8.24 -2.05 -6.97
CA LEU A 66 -7.23 -3.06 -6.69
C LEU A 66 -6.05 -2.97 -7.66
N SER A 67 -4.85 -3.30 -7.18
CA SER A 67 -3.68 -3.49 -8.04
C SER A 67 -3.79 -4.79 -8.83
N ALA A 68 -3.10 -4.90 -9.98
CA ALA A 68 -3.07 -6.12 -10.78
C ALA A 68 -2.75 -7.38 -9.94
N LYS A 69 -1.74 -7.27 -9.06
CA LYS A 69 -1.41 -8.30 -8.07
C LYS A 69 -2.59 -8.69 -7.17
N SER A 70 -3.29 -7.70 -6.61
CA SER A 70 -4.44 -7.96 -5.72
C SER A 70 -5.62 -8.57 -6.48
N SER A 71 -5.81 -8.19 -7.75
CA SER A 71 -6.84 -8.76 -8.62
C SER A 71 -6.57 -10.23 -8.93
N ARG A 72 -5.30 -10.58 -9.15
CA ARG A 72 -4.86 -11.97 -9.37
C ARG A 72 -4.90 -12.80 -8.09
N GLU A 73 -4.54 -12.22 -6.95
CA GLU A 73 -4.75 -12.84 -5.63
C GLU A 73 -6.24 -13.20 -5.42
N ALA A 74 -7.17 -12.36 -5.86
CA ALA A 74 -8.59 -12.67 -5.81
C ALA A 74 -8.92 -13.90 -6.68
N LEU A 75 -8.41 -13.97 -7.91
CA LEU A 75 -8.59 -15.14 -8.77
C LEU A 75 -7.99 -16.41 -8.16
N TYR A 76 -6.77 -16.36 -7.62
CA TYR A 76 -6.15 -17.53 -6.97
C TYR A 76 -6.96 -18.04 -5.79
N ARG A 77 -7.56 -17.12 -5.02
CA ARG A 77 -8.47 -17.50 -3.94
C ARG A 77 -9.76 -18.13 -4.49
N VAL A 78 -10.30 -17.65 -5.62
CA VAL A 78 -11.42 -18.29 -6.32
C VAL A 78 -11.03 -19.69 -6.78
N TYR A 79 -9.90 -19.83 -7.49
CA TYR A 79 -9.35 -21.09 -7.97
C TYR A 79 -9.16 -22.12 -6.85
N LYS A 80 -8.60 -21.69 -5.71
CA LYS A 80 -8.46 -22.51 -4.50
C LYS A 80 -9.81 -22.98 -3.92
N SER A 81 -10.88 -22.21 -4.12
CA SER A 81 -12.19 -22.47 -3.51
C SER A 81 -13.12 -23.37 -4.35
N ILE A 82 -12.72 -23.70 -5.58
CA ILE A 82 -13.50 -24.52 -6.51
C ILE A 82 -13.60 -25.96 -5.99
N LYS A 83 -14.79 -26.54 -6.17
CA LYS A 83 -15.08 -27.94 -5.79
C LYS A 83 -15.45 -28.82 -6.98
N HIS A 84 -15.78 -28.22 -8.12
CA HIS A 84 -16.26 -28.93 -9.30
C HIS A 84 -15.17 -29.05 -10.38
N PRO A 85 -14.95 -30.26 -10.97
CA PRO A 85 -13.91 -30.47 -11.98
C PRO A 85 -14.05 -29.61 -13.24
N GLU A 86 -15.28 -29.32 -13.66
CA GLU A 86 -15.55 -28.53 -14.86
C GLU A 86 -15.18 -27.06 -14.70
N GLU A 87 -15.41 -26.49 -13.51
CA GLU A 87 -14.98 -25.13 -13.16
C GLU A 87 -13.45 -25.06 -13.03
N PHE A 88 -12.85 -26.12 -12.48
CA PHE A 88 -11.40 -26.21 -12.31
C PHE A 88 -10.66 -26.13 -13.65
N GLU A 89 -11.06 -26.92 -14.65
CA GLU A 89 -10.43 -26.88 -15.99
C GLU A 89 -10.62 -25.52 -16.68
N LYS A 90 -11.78 -24.86 -16.50
CA LYS A 90 -12.01 -23.51 -17.04
C LYS A 90 -11.08 -22.46 -16.44
N LEU A 91 -10.83 -22.51 -15.12
CA LEU A 91 -9.91 -21.56 -14.48
C LEU A 91 -8.45 -21.93 -14.67
N LYS A 92 -8.11 -23.20 -14.88
CA LYS A 92 -6.74 -23.65 -15.05
C LYS A 92 -6.06 -23.00 -16.24
N ASP A 93 -6.76 -22.87 -17.37
CA ASP A 93 -6.24 -22.15 -18.54
C ASP A 93 -6.02 -20.66 -18.25
N LEU A 94 -6.95 -20.04 -17.53
CA LEU A 94 -6.88 -18.63 -17.13
C LEU A 94 -5.76 -18.36 -16.12
N VAL A 95 -5.53 -19.29 -15.19
CA VAL A 95 -4.43 -19.26 -14.24
C VAL A 95 -3.09 -19.42 -14.99
N ALA A 96 -3.01 -20.36 -15.94
CA ALA A 96 -1.81 -20.55 -16.74
C ALA A 96 -1.50 -19.34 -17.65
N GLU A 97 -2.52 -18.60 -18.12
CA GLU A 97 -2.36 -17.33 -18.82
C GLU A 97 -1.75 -16.26 -17.89
N ILE A 98 -2.28 -16.14 -16.67
CA ILE A 98 -1.78 -15.19 -15.67
C ILE A 98 -0.36 -15.50 -15.24
N GLU A 99 -0.01 -16.76 -15.00
CA GLU A 99 1.34 -17.19 -14.62
C GLU A 99 2.39 -16.82 -15.67
N LYS A 100 2.02 -16.77 -16.96
CA LYS A 100 2.90 -16.29 -18.03
C LYS A 100 3.10 -14.79 -18.03
N GLU A 101 2.09 -14.03 -17.59
CA GLU A 101 2.14 -12.57 -17.51
C GLU A 101 2.78 -12.06 -16.21
N GLU A 102 2.72 -12.85 -15.11
CA GLU A 102 3.27 -12.51 -13.80
C GLU A 102 4.73 -12.02 -13.81
N PRO A 103 5.67 -12.62 -14.56
CA PRO A 103 7.05 -12.14 -14.64
C PRO A 103 7.16 -10.69 -15.13
N PHE A 104 6.13 -10.19 -15.80
CA PHE A 104 6.09 -8.87 -16.40
C PHE A 104 5.07 -7.93 -15.73
N ASP A 105 4.49 -8.30 -14.58
CA ASP A 105 3.41 -7.54 -13.95
C ASP A 105 3.74 -6.13 -13.57
N THR A 106 4.97 -5.99 -13.10
CA THR A 106 5.50 -4.73 -12.70
C THR A 106 5.61 -3.86 -13.97
N MET A 107 6.00 -4.42 -15.11
CA MET A 107 6.33 -3.67 -16.32
C MET A 107 5.24 -2.69 -16.81
N PRO A 108 5.60 -1.62 -17.54
CA PRO A 108 4.62 -0.75 -18.17
C PRO A 108 3.76 -1.50 -19.21
N ASP A 109 2.48 -1.12 -19.33
CA ASP A 109 1.51 -1.78 -20.22
C ASP A 109 1.93 -1.68 -21.70
N GLU A 110 2.75 -0.69 -22.06
CA GLU A 110 3.33 -0.48 -23.40
C GLU A 110 4.39 -1.53 -23.75
N VAL A 111 5.08 -2.07 -22.74
CA VAL A 111 6.26 -2.93 -22.93
C VAL A 111 5.93 -4.40 -22.72
N LYS A 112 4.90 -4.73 -21.92
CA LYS A 112 4.45 -6.11 -21.66
C LYS A 112 4.22 -6.95 -22.93
N PRO A 113 3.48 -6.47 -23.96
CA PRO A 113 3.22 -7.29 -25.15
C PRO A 113 4.50 -7.66 -25.90
N SER A 114 5.46 -6.73 -25.93
CA SER A 114 6.76 -6.94 -26.56
C SER A 114 7.60 -7.96 -25.78
N LEU A 115 7.62 -7.87 -24.45
CA LEU A 115 8.35 -8.81 -23.59
C LEU A 115 7.76 -10.22 -23.65
N LEU A 116 6.43 -10.35 -23.63
CA LEU A 116 5.74 -11.62 -23.81
C LEU A 116 6.09 -12.26 -25.15
N ARG A 117 6.05 -11.48 -26.24
CA ARG A 117 6.37 -11.99 -27.57
C ARG A 117 7.84 -12.43 -27.68
N VAL A 118 8.77 -11.67 -27.11
CA VAL A 118 10.18 -12.06 -27.09
C VAL A 118 10.40 -13.28 -26.22
N SER A 119 9.65 -13.44 -25.13
CA SER A 119 9.72 -14.61 -24.25
C SER A 119 9.28 -15.86 -25.00
N GLU A 120 8.16 -15.80 -25.72
CA GLU A 120 7.69 -16.92 -26.53
C GLU A 120 8.67 -17.30 -27.64
N LEU A 121 9.29 -16.31 -28.30
CA LEU A 121 10.30 -16.55 -29.34
C LEU A 121 11.56 -17.19 -28.77
N SER A 122 12.00 -16.70 -27.60
CA SER A 122 13.12 -17.22 -26.83
C SER A 122 12.89 -18.67 -26.38
N TYR A 123 11.69 -19.00 -25.89
CA TYR A 123 11.32 -20.38 -25.51
C TYR A 123 11.20 -21.35 -26.69
N LYS A 124 10.84 -20.85 -27.88
CA LYS A 124 10.77 -21.65 -29.12
C LYS A 124 12.12 -21.80 -29.80
N SER A 125 13.15 -21.07 -29.35
CA SER A 125 14.51 -21.25 -29.85
C SER A 125 15.09 -22.58 -29.39
N GLY A 126 15.87 -23.21 -30.27
CA GLY A 126 16.58 -24.45 -29.96
C GLY A 126 17.81 -24.24 -29.08
N GLU A 127 18.25 -22.99 -28.88
CA GLU A 127 19.43 -22.67 -28.06
C GLU A 127 19.07 -22.31 -26.61
N GLU A 128 19.78 -22.92 -25.67
CA GLU A 128 19.58 -22.71 -24.23
C GLU A 128 19.91 -21.26 -23.79
N SER A 129 20.90 -20.64 -24.45
CA SER A 129 21.29 -19.23 -24.25
C SER A 129 20.14 -18.28 -24.51
N ASP A 130 19.29 -18.59 -25.50
CA ASP A 130 18.21 -17.71 -25.92
C ASP A 130 17.13 -17.57 -24.86
N LYS A 131 16.93 -18.62 -24.04
CA LYS A 131 15.99 -18.64 -22.90
C LYS A 131 16.29 -17.58 -21.85
N HIS A 132 17.53 -17.06 -21.80
CA HIS A 132 17.99 -16.10 -20.80
C HIS A 132 18.15 -14.67 -21.32
N ILE A 133 17.90 -14.41 -22.62
CA ILE A 133 18.11 -13.08 -23.23
C ILE A 133 17.23 -12.00 -22.58
N LEU A 134 16.07 -12.38 -22.06
CA LEU A 134 15.17 -11.45 -21.38
C LEU A 134 15.59 -11.12 -19.95
N THR A 135 16.36 -11.98 -19.28
CA THR A 135 16.71 -11.82 -17.86
C THR A 135 17.35 -10.45 -17.55
N PRO A 136 18.31 -9.93 -18.34
CA PRO A 136 18.87 -8.60 -18.09
C PRO A 136 17.84 -7.48 -18.27
N ILE A 137 16.95 -7.60 -19.27
CA ILE A 137 15.93 -6.60 -19.59
C ILE A 137 14.88 -6.57 -18.48
N THR A 138 14.39 -7.73 -18.06
CA THR A 138 13.44 -7.85 -16.94
C THR A 138 14.05 -7.33 -15.65
N ASN A 139 15.31 -7.67 -15.35
CA ASN A 139 15.97 -7.20 -14.13
C ASN A 139 16.10 -5.67 -14.08
N ILE A 140 16.46 -5.03 -15.20
CA ILE A 140 16.58 -3.57 -15.27
C ILE A 140 15.21 -2.91 -15.11
N LEU A 141 14.19 -3.40 -15.80
CA LEU A 141 12.85 -2.81 -15.73
C LEU A 141 12.20 -3.02 -14.37
N THR A 142 12.38 -4.19 -13.73
CA THR A 142 11.97 -4.43 -12.35
C THR A 142 12.65 -3.46 -11.41
N LYS A 143 13.97 -3.30 -11.52
CA LYS A 143 14.73 -2.36 -10.68
C LYS A 143 14.31 -0.90 -10.89
N TYR A 144 14.04 -0.50 -12.14
CA TYR A 144 13.52 0.83 -12.45
C TYR A 144 12.21 1.11 -11.71
N GLN A 145 11.33 0.12 -11.65
CA GLN A 145 10.05 0.26 -10.99
C GLN A 145 10.12 0.17 -9.48
N GLU A 146 10.99 -0.68 -8.93
CA GLU A 146 11.32 -0.66 -7.51
C GLU A 146 11.76 0.75 -7.10
N LEU A 147 12.62 1.40 -7.89
CA LEU A 147 13.03 2.78 -7.65
C LEU A 147 11.86 3.78 -7.73
N LEU A 148 10.92 3.62 -8.66
CA LEU A 148 9.71 4.47 -8.73
C LEU A 148 8.81 4.26 -7.50
N GLU A 149 8.62 3.02 -7.06
CA GLU A 149 7.84 2.72 -5.86
C GLU A 149 8.51 3.25 -4.60
N GLU A 150 9.83 3.09 -4.47
CA GLU A 150 10.64 3.68 -3.40
C GLU A 150 10.52 5.19 -3.40
N GLN A 151 10.61 5.84 -4.56
CA GLN A 151 10.42 7.28 -4.67
C GLN A 151 9.02 7.70 -4.22
N LYS A 152 7.98 6.95 -4.57
CA LYS A 152 6.59 7.21 -4.14
C LYS A 152 6.44 7.02 -2.62
N LYS A 153 7.04 5.96 -2.05
CA LYS A 153 7.07 5.72 -0.60
C LYS A 153 7.83 6.82 0.12
N MET A 154 9.00 7.21 -0.36
CA MET A 154 9.79 8.31 0.16
C MET A 154 9.01 9.61 0.13
N ARG A 155 8.37 9.98 -0.99
CA ARG A 155 7.49 11.18 -1.04
C ARG A 155 6.41 11.16 0.04
N LYS A 156 5.77 10.00 0.26
CA LYS A 156 4.76 9.86 1.31
C LYS A 156 5.36 10.04 2.70
N GLN A 157 6.51 9.42 2.97
CA GLN A 157 7.24 9.57 4.23
C GLN A 157 7.70 11.01 4.45
N THR A 158 8.23 11.67 3.42
CA THR A 158 8.63 13.09 3.44
C THR A 158 7.44 14.00 3.76
N ASN A 159 6.26 13.75 3.17
CA ASN A 159 5.06 14.53 3.49
C ASN A 159 4.62 14.34 4.95
N ILE A 160 4.71 13.11 5.48
CA ILE A 160 4.44 12.84 6.90
C ILE A 160 5.48 13.55 7.78
N ALA A 161 6.76 13.48 7.43
CA ALA A 161 7.84 14.15 8.14
C ALA A 161 7.62 15.66 8.17
N TYR A 162 7.28 16.30 7.05
CA TYR A 162 6.94 17.72 7.00
C TYR A 162 5.77 18.07 7.93
N THR A 163 4.72 17.24 7.93
CA THR A 163 3.58 17.43 8.83
C THR A 163 4.02 17.38 10.30
N LEU A 164 4.86 16.40 10.65
CA LEU A 164 5.42 16.27 12.00
C LEU A 164 6.33 17.45 12.35
N THR A 165 7.15 17.95 11.42
CA THR A 165 8.01 19.11 11.61
C THR A 165 7.18 20.36 11.91
N ILE A 166 6.08 20.59 11.18
CA ILE A 166 5.18 21.72 11.41
C ILE A 166 4.55 21.62 12.81
N VAL A 167 4.02 20.46 13.19
CA VAL A 167 3.44 20.25 14.52
C VAL A 167 4.49 20.47 15.62
N SER A 168 5.70 19.93 15.44
CA SER A 168 6.81 20.08 16.38
C SER A 168 7.24 21.53 16.52
N PHE A 169 7.24 22.29 15.42
CA PHE A 169 7.52 23.72 15.43
C PHE A 169 6.47 24.50 16.22
N ILE A 170 5.17 24.23 16.03
CA ILE A 170 4.10 24.88 16.78
C ILE A 170 4.22 24.58 18.28
N VAL A 171 4.46 23.31 18.64
CA VAL A 171 4.66 22.91 20.04
C VAL A 171 5.89 23.59 20.65
N GLY A 172 6.99 23.67 19.89
CA GLY A 172 8.19 24.39 20.30
C GLY A 172 7.92 25.88 20.54
N ALA A 173 7.19 26.53 19.64
CA ALA A 173 6.82 27.94 19.78
C ALA A 173 5.93 28.20 21.00
N VAL A 174 4.93 27.35 21.25
CA VAL A 174 4.07 27.42 22.44
C VAL A 174 4.89 27.19 23.72
N SER A 175 5.80 26.23 23.71
CA SER A 175 6.68 25.95 24.86
C SER A 175 7.61 27.13 25.15
N LEU A 176 8.13 27.77 24.11
CA LEU A 176 8.98 28.96 24.23
C LEU A 176 8.20 30.16 24.74
N TYR A 177 6.95 30.36 24.29
CA TYR A 177 6.06 31.37 24.86
C TYR A 177 5.86 31.15 26.36
N PHE A 178 5.65 29.91 26.80
CA PHE A 178 5.56 29.59 28.22
C PHE A 178 6.86 29.82 28.97
N ALA A 179 8.02 29.51 28.37
CA ALA A 179 9.31 29.77 29.00
C ALA A 179 9.56 31.28 29.20
N VAL A 180 9.14 32.12 28.26
CA VAL A 180 9.31 33.58 28.33
C VAL A 180 8.28 34.23 29.27
N THR A 181 7.08 33.67 29.38
CA THR A 181 6.00 34.20 30.25
C THR A 181 5.97 33.56 31.64
N ALA A 182 6.84 32.59 31.91
CA ALA A 182 6.97 31.99 33.23
C ALA A 182 7.48 33.04 34.24
N PRO A 183 6.89 33.11 35.44
CA PRO A 183 7.29 34.09 36.44
C PRO A 183 8.75 33.89 36.84
N THR A 184 9.49 34.99 36.90
CA THR A 184 10.90 35.00 37.29
C THR A 184 11.06 34.76 38.80
N ALA A 185 12.24 34.32 39.24
CA ALA A 185 12.49 34.02 40.66
C ALA A 185 12.17 35.19 41.60
N ASN A 186 12.39 36.43 41.14
CA ASN A 186 12.07 37.65 41.89
C ASN A 186 10.55 37.87 42.00
N GLU A 187 9.79 37.64 40.94
CA GLU A 187 8.32 37.76 40.96
C GLU A 187 7.68 36.70 41.87
N ILE A 188 8.23 35.48 41.86
CA ILE A 188 7.83 34.40 42.77
C ILE A 188 8.10 34.79 44.23
N ALA A 189 9.27 35.35 44.54
CA ALA A 189 9.62 35.79 45.88
C ALA A 189 8.71 36.93 46.39
N THR A 190 8.35 37.86 45.50
CA THR A 190 7.48 39.00 45.82
C THR A 190 6.04 38.54 46.11
N GLN A 191 5.52 37.60 45.30
CA GLN A 191 4.19 36.99 45.55
C GLN A 191 4.14 36.16 46.84
N LEU A 192 5.21 35.42 47.16
CA LEU A 192 5.30 34.64 48.41
C LEU A 192 5.40 35.54 49.64
N GLY A 193 6.04 36.71 49.52
CA GLY A 193 6.08 37.73 50.58
C GLY A 193 4.71 38.36 50.83
N ALA A 194 3.96 38.65 49.77
CA ALA A 194 2.61 39.23 49.86
C ALA A 194 1.55 38.25 50.43
N MET A 195 1.73 36.93 50.28
CA MET A 195 0.86 35.92 50.89
C MET A 195 1.15 35.62 52.37
N LYS A 196 2.29 36.09 52.90
CA LYS A 196 2.69 35.87 54.30
C LYS A 196 2.29 37.01 55.25
N GLN A 197 1.69 38.08 54.73
CA GLN A 197 1.00 39.12 55.52
C GLN A 197 -0.48 38.80 55.60
#